data_AF-A0A560VLJ0-F1
#
_entry.id   AF-A0A560VLJ0-F1
#
_cell.length_a   1.000
_cell.length_b   1.000
_cell.length_c   1.000
_cell.angle_alpha   90.00
_cell.angle_beta   90.00
_cell.angle_gamma   90.00
#
_symmetry.space_group_name_H-M   'P 1'
#
loop_
_entity.id
_entity.type
_entity.pdbx_description
1 polymer ?
#
loop_
_entity_poly.entity_id
_entity_poly.type
_entity_poly.pdbx_seq_one_letter_code
_entity_poly.pdbx_strand_id
1 'polypeptide(L)'
;MKIGELAKRSGLAPSRIRFYEASGLLRAAQRQANGYREYAPEAQLVLALIVRAQEAGFSLDEIRSMLPDDLADWRHADLVPKLRAKVADIEAMEQRLAASKARLLEVIRQVEGKPDEMACRDNAKRMLDELVAAPPSASSPAPSPLPPEHADTAS
;
A
#
# COMPACT_ATOMS: atom_id res chain seq x y z
N MET A 1 6.45 -2.72 -30.12
CA MET A 1 6.66 -4.02 -29.42
C MET A 1 5.32 -4.70 -29.15
N LYS A 2 5.18 -6.00 -29.45
CA LYS A 2 3.92 -6.75 -29.16
C LYS A 2 3.82 -7.09 -27.67
N ILE A 3 2.60 -7.35 -27.17
CA ILE A 3 2.38 -7.69 -25.75
C ILE A 3 3.19 -8.91 -25.29
N GLY A 4 3.34 -9.93 -26.13
CA GLY A 4 4.11 -11.14 -25.78
C GLY A 4 5.61 -10.86 -25.64
N GLU A 5 6.13 -9.92 -26.41
CA GLU A 5 7.52 -9.48 -26.30
C GLU A 5 7.71 -8.59 -25.07
N LEU A 6 6.77 -7.66 -24.82
CA LEU A 6 6.77 -6.84 -23.61
C LEU A 6 6.67 -7.69 -22.34
N ALA A 7 5.84 -8.74 -22.34
CA ALA A 7 5.73 -9.70 -21.25
C ALA A 7 7.06 -10.42 -20.97
N LYS A 8 7.73 -10.91 -22.01
CA LYS A 8 9.05 -11.55 -21.87
C LYS A 8 10.10 -10.59 -21.32
N ARG A 9 10.13 -9.35 -21.80
CA ARG A 9 11.13 -8.35 -21.38
C ARG A 9 10.88 -7.78 -19.98
N SER A 10 9.60 -7.61 -19.61
CA SER A 10 9.22 -7.10 -18.27
C SER A 10 9.14 -8.19 -17.21
N GLY A 11 9.12 -9.47 -17.59
CA GLY A 11 8.87 -10.58 -16.67
C GLY A 11 7.42 -10.66 -16.17
N LEU A 12 6.51 -9.84 -16.73
CA LEU A 12 5.12 -9.79 -16.31
C LEU A 12 4.23 -10.64 -17.21
N ALA A 13 3.21 -11.26 -16.62
CA ALA A 13 2.19 -11.95 -17.38
C ALA A 13 1.44 -10.95 -18.30
N PRO A 14 1.07 -11.35 -19.54
CA PRO A 14 0.27 -10.50 -20.43
C PRO A 14 -1.05 -10.01 -19.82
N SER A 15 -1.67 -10.82 -18.95
CA SER A 15 -2.87 -10.42 -18.20
C SER A 15 -2.61 -9.23 -17.27
N ARG A 16 -1.46 -9.21 -16.59
CA ARG A 16 -1.06 -8.12 -15.69
C ARG A 16 -0.76 -6.83 -16.47
N ILE A 17 -0.16 -6.95 -17.64
CA ILE A 17 0.06 -5.81 -18.56
C ILE A 17 -1.28 -5.21 -19.01
N ARG A 18 -2.24 -6.06 -19.43
CA ARG A 18 -3.59 -5.61 -19.80
C ARG A 18 -4.33 -4.98 -18.63
N PHE A 19 -4.12 -5.49 -17.42
CA PHE A 19 -4.71 -4.92 -16.22
C PHE A 19 -4.19 -3.50 -15.95
N TYR A 20 -2.88 -3.25 -16.08
CA TYR A 20 -2.33 -1.90 -15.96
C TYR A 20 -2.79 -0.97 -17.08
N GLU A 21 -2.93 -1.47 -18.32
CA GLU A 21 -3.54 -0.74 -19.44
C GLU A 21 -4.99 -0.34 -19.11
N ALA A 22 -5.82 -1.29 -18.64
CA ALA A 22 -7.20 -1.02 -18.26
C ALA A 22 -7.32 -0.08 -17.05
N SER A 23 -6.32 -0.10 -16.17
CA SER A 23 -6.22 0.81 -15.02
C SER A 23 -5.64 2.18 -15.40
N GLY A 24 -5.44 2.48 -16.68
CA GLY A 24 -4.93 3.78 -17.13
C GLY A 24 -3.49 4.09 -16.68
N LEU A 25 -2.74 3.08 -16.22
CA LEU A 25 -1.34 3.23 -15.79
C LEU A 25 -0.34 3.06 -16.92
N LEU A 26 -0.78 2.41 -18.00
CA LEU A 26 0.01 2.22 -19.20
C LEU A 26 -0.77 2.83 -20.36
N ARG A 27 -0.11 3.68 -21.15
CA ARG A 27 -0.73 4.29 -22.32
C ARG A 27 -1.30 3.20 -23.23
N ALA A 28 -2.53 3.42 -23.70
CA ALA A 28 -3.19 2.49 -24.61
C ALA A 28 -2.28 2.25 -25.82
N ALA A 29 -1.98 0.98 -26.09
CA ALA A 29 -1.20 0.60 -27.26
C ALA A 29 -1.91 1.10 -28.51
N GLN A 30 -1.20 1.75 -29.43
CA GLN A 30 -1.81 2.14 -30.69
C GLN A 30 -2.30 0.88 -31.40
N ARG A 31 -3.60 0.85 -31.73
CA ARG A 31 -4.15 -0.20 -32.59
C ARG A 31 -3.61 0.04 -33.98
N GLN A 32 -2.81 -0.88 -34.47
CA GLN A 32 -2.41 -0.87 -35.87
C GLN A 32 -3.60 -1.28 -36.75
N ALA A 33 -3.53 -0.91 -38.04
CA ALA A 33 -4.53 -1.24 -39.06
C ALA A 33 -4.79 -2.76 -39.19
N ASN A 34 -3.87 -3.60 -38.70
CA ASN A 34 -3.97 -5.06 -38.67
C ASN A 34 -4.64 -5.62 -37.39
N GLY A 35 -5.15 -4.76 -36.50
CA GLY A 35 -5.82 -5.15 -35.25
C GLY A 35 -4.88 -5.49 -34.08
N TYR A 36 -3.55 -5.46 -34.27
CA TYR A 36 -2.59 -5.73 -33.21
C TYR A 36 -2.29 -4.48 -32.36
N ARG A 37 -2.02 -4.71 -31.08
CA ARG A 37 -1.55 -3.68 -30.14
C ARG A 37 -0.04 -3.58 -30.17
N GLU A 38 0.47 -2.37 -30.40
CA GLU A 38 1.89 -2.07 -30.24
C GLU A 38 2.17 -1.14 -29.06
N TYR A 39 3.09 -1.58 -28.23
CA TYR A 39 3.65 -0.81 -27.12
C TYR A 39 4.95 -0.16 -27.55
N ALA A 40 5.15 1.07 -27.10
CA ALA A 40 6.41 1.79 -27.25
C ALA A 40 7.48 1.16 -26.32
N PRO A 41 8.78 1.28 -26.64
CA PRO A 41 9.87 0.76 -25.79
C PRO A 41 9.79 1.25 -24.33
N GLU A 42 9.32 2.47 -24.12
CA GLU A 42 9.16 3.14 -22.82
C GLU A 42 8.17 2.41 -21.91
N ALA A 43 7.23 1.65 -22.49
CA ALA A 43 6.28 0.83 -21.75
C ALA A 43 6.97 -0.13 -20.78
N GLN A 44 8.16 -0.63 -21.13
CA GLN A 44 8.94 -1.51 -20.24
C GLN A 44 9.43 -0.76 -18.99
N LEU A 45 9.89 0.49 -19.16
CA LEU A 45 10.34 1.32 -18.03
C LEU A 45 9.17 1.69 -17.11
N VAL A 46 8.03 2.06 -17.70
CA VAL A 46 6.81 2.37 -16.93
C VAL A 46 6.34 1.16 -16.14
N LEU A 47 6.33 -0.05 -16.73
CA LEU A 47 5.97 -1.28 -16.02
C LEU A 47 6.92 -1.57 -14.85
N ALA A 48 8.23 -1.40 -15.05
CA ALA A 48 9.20 -1.59 -13.98
C ALA A 48 8.97 -0.59 -12.83
N LEU A 49 8.70 0.68 -13.17
CA LEU A 49 8.40 1.71 -12.18
C LEU A 49 7.12 1.41 -11.38
N ILE A 50 6.04 0.98 -12.05
CA ILE A 50 4.79 0.58 -11.40
C ILE A 50 5.06 -0.56 -10.41
N VAL A 51 5.79 -1.59 -10.82
CA VAL A 51 6.10 -2.75 -9.95
C VAL A 51 6.89 -2.30 -8.72
N ARG A 52 7.93 -1.48 -8.90
CA ARG A 52 8.73 -0.96 -7.78
C ARG A 52 7.93 -0.09 -6.84
N ALA A 53 7.04 0.75 -7.35
CA ALA A 53 6.18 1.58 -6.52
C ALA A 53 5.19 0.72 -5.72
N GLN A 54 4.62 -0.33 -6.32
CA GLN A 54 3.77 -1.28 -5.58
C GLN A 54 4.54 -2.02 -4.48
N GLU A 55 5.78 -2.44 -4.74
CA GLU A 55 6.67 -3.04 -3.73
C GLU A 55 6.96 -2.07 -2.58
N ALA A 56 7.05 -0.78 -2.85
CA ALA A 56 7.20 0.29 -1.86
C ALA A 56 5.88 0.66 -1.14
N GLY A 57 4.78 -0.04 -1.43
CA GLY A 57 3.49 0.13 -0.76
C GLY A 57 2.56 1.16 -1.40
N PHE A 58 2.88 1.70 -2.57
CA PHE A 58 1.96 2.56 -3.30
C PHE A 58 0.80 1.76 -3.93
N SER A 59 -0.40 2.31 -3.79
CA SER A 59 -1.59 1.88 -4.50
C SER A 59 -1.54 2.29 -5.97
N LEU A 60 -2.34 1.63 -6.80
CA LEU A 60 -2.42 1.93 -8.23
C LEU A 60 -2.89 3.37 -8.49
N ASP A 61 -3.80 3.89 -7.68
CA ASP A 61 -4.30 5.27 -7.83
C ASP A 61 -3.24 6.30 -7.43
N GLU A 62 -2.48 6.04 -6.36
CA GLU A 62 -1.32 6.88 -6.01
C GLU A 62 -0.30 6.92 -7.16
N ILE A 63 0.05 5.75 -7.72
CA ILE A 63 0.97 5.63 -8.85
C ILE A 63 0.42 6.37 -10.08
N ARG A 64 -0.88 6.24 -10.38
CA ARG A 64 -1.53 6.95 -11.49
C ARG A 64 -1.41 8.45 -11.32
N SER A 65 -1.57 8.96 -10.10
CA SER A 65 -1.43 10.40 -9.83
C SER A 65 0.00 10.92 -9.99
N MET A 66 1.01 10.04 -9.96
CA MET A 66 2.44 10.38 -10.03
C MET A 66 3.00 10.27 -11.44
N LEU A 67 2.46 9.35 -12.23
CA LEU A 67 2.88 9.13 -13.60
C LEU A 67 2.30 10.24 -14.50
N PRO A 68 3.15 11.04 -15.17
CA PRO A 68 2.69 11.92 -16.24
C PRO A 68 2.26 11.10 -17.47
N ASP A 69 1.44 11.69 -18.34
CA ASP A 69 1.01 11.07 -19.59
C ASP A 69 2.19 10.82 -20.56
N ASP A 70 3.20 11.68 -20.50
CA ASP A 70 4.50 11.51 -21.15
C ASP A 70 5.62 11.57 -20.11
N LEU A 71 6.57 10.63 -20.19
CA LEU A 71 7.77 10.64 -19.34
C LEU A 71 8.63 11.89 -19.56
N ALA A 72 8.51 12.57 -20.70
CA ALA A 72 9.15 13.86 -20.94
C ALA A 72 8.64 14.96 -20.02
N ASP A 73 7.38 14.86 -19.54
CA ASP A 73 6.74 15.84 -18.66
C ASP A 73 6.98 15.53 -17.16
N TRP A 74 7.97 14.69 -16.86
CA TRP A 74 8.28 14.29 -15.49
C TRP A 74 8.77 15.47 -14.64
N ARG A 75 8.01 15.81 -13.59
CA ARG A 75 8.36 16.89 -12.66
C ARG A 75 8.79 16.34 -11.31
N HIS A 76 10.11 16.40 -11.04
CA HIS A 76 10.67 15.99 -9.76
C HIS A 76 10.06 16.72 -8.55
N ALA A 77 9.68 17.99 -8.73
CA ALA A 77 9.09 18.81 -7.68
C ALA A 77 7.77 18.25 -7.14
N ASP A 78 6.98 17.56 -7.96
CA ASP A 78 5.69 16.99 -7.56
C ASP A 78 5.84 15.57 -6.99
N LEU A 79 6.91 14.87 -7.36
CA LEU A 79 7.18 13.50 -6.93
C LEU A 79 7.74 13.45 -5.49
N VAL A 80 8.72 14.31 -5.19
CA VAL A 80 9.42 14.27 -3.88
C VAL A 80 8.45 14.40 -2.70
N PRO A 81 7.46 15.33 -2.70
CA PRO A 81 6.49 15.41 -1.62
C PRO A 81 5.67 14.12 -1.43
N LYS A 82 5.27 13.46 -2.52
CA LYS A 82 4.50 12.21 -2.46
C LYS A 82 5.32 11.04 -1.92
N LEU A 83 6.59 10.96 -2.32
CA LEU A 83 7.53 9.98 -1.76
C LEU A 83 7.75 10.21 -0.26
N ARG A 84 7.93 11.47 0.17
CA ARG A 84 8.06 11.82 1.59
C ARG A 84 6.80 11.49 2.39
N ALA A 85 5.61 11.76 1.84
CA ALA A 85 4.36 11.37 2.47
C ALA A 85 4.30 9.85 2.68
N LYS A 86 4.71 9.05 1.69
CA LYS A 86 4.76 7.60 1.83
C LYS A 86 5.72 7.11 2.89
N VAL A 87 6.88 7.75 3.01
CA VAL A 87 7.85 7.47 4.09
C VAL A 87 7.20 7.75 5.44
N ALA A 88 6.52 8.88 5.62
CA ALA A 88 5.82 9.20 6.86
C ALA A 88 4.71 8.19 7.19
N ASP A 89 3.95 7.72 6.20
CA ASP A 89 2.95 6.67 6.38
C ASP A 89 3.59 5.35 6.86
N ILE A 90 4.74 4.98 6.29
CA ILE A 90 5.50 3.80 6.70
C ILE A 90 5.98 3.94 8.14
N GLU A 91 6.56 5.08 8.50
CA GLU A 91 7.02 5.35 9.87
C GLU A 91 5.86 5.27 10.88
N ALA A 92 4.67 5.78 10.52
CA ALA A 92 3.47 5.65 11.36
C ALA A 92 3.02 4.18 11.51
N MET A 93 3.10 3.39 10.44
CA MET A 93 2.82 1.96 10.49
C MET A 93 3.84 1.20 11.36
N GLU A 94 5.12 1.54 11.27
CA GLU A 94 6.17 0.97 12.11
C GLU A 94 5.91 1.25 13.60
N GLN A 95 5.57 2.49 13.96
CA GLN A 95 5.22 2.85 15.33
C GLN A 95 4.01 2.05 15.84
N ARG A 96 2.97 1.91 15.01
CA ARG A 96 1.77 1.12 15.36
C ARG A 96 2.10 -0.36 15.56
N LEU A 97 2.93 -0.93 14.69
CA LEU A 97 3.38 -2.33 14.79
C LEU A 97 4.26 -2.53 16.02
N ALA A 98 5.17 -1.61 16.32
CA ALA A 98 6.00 -1.64 17.51
C ALA A 98 5.16 -1.61 18.79
N ALA A 99 4.17 -0.71 18.87
CA ALA A 99 3.24 -0.64 20.00
C ALA A 99 2.42 -1.93 20.15
N SER A 100 1.95 -2.50 19.03
CA SER A 100 1.22 -3.78 19.06
C SER A 100 2.09 -4.94 19.51
N LYS A 101 3.35 -5.00 19.05
CA LYS A 101 4.32 -6.00 19.48
C LYS A 101 4.61 -5.89 20.98
N ALA A 102 4.82 -4.67 21.48
CA ALA A 102 5.04 -4.44 22.91
C ALA A 102 3.86 -4.93 23.76
N ARG A 103 2.62 -4.67 23.33
CA ARG A 103 1.42 -5.20 24.01
C ARG A 103 1.39 -6.72 24.03
N LEU A 104 1.65 -7.38 22.90
CA LEU A 104 1.66 -8.84 22.83
C LEU A 104 2.74 -9.44 23.74
N LEU A 105 3.93 -8.84 23.80
CA LEU A 105 5.00 -9.28 24.70
C LEU A 105 4.60 -9.14 26.18
N GLU A 106 3.90 -8.07 26.55
CA GLU A 106 3.40 -7.90 27.92
C GLU A 106 2.35 -8.96 28.26
N VAL A 107 1.42 -9.26 27.33
CA VAL A 107 0.45 -10.35 27.51
C VAL A 107 1.17 -11.68 27.70
N ILE A 108 2.18 -11.98 26.87
CA ILE A 108 2.98 -13.21 26.98
C ILE A 108 3.64 -13.28 28.36
N ARG A 109 4.27 -12.20 28.83
CA ARG A 109 4.90 -12.13 30.16
C ARG A 109 3.90 -12.43 31.28
N GLN A 110 2.67 -11.95 31.16
CA GLN A 110 1.60 -12.23 32.14
C GLN A 110 1.13 -13.68 32.10
N VAL A 111 1.07 -14.30 30.92
CA VAL A 111 0.77 -15.74 30.76
C VAL A 111 1.87 -16.58 31.41
N GLU A 112 3.13 -16.29 31.08
CA GLU A 112 4.30 -17.05 31.54
C GLU A 112 4.55 -16.85 33.04
N GLY A 113 4.24 -15.67 33.58
CA GLY A 113 4.34 -15.36 35.00
C GLY A 113 3.28 -16.02 35.88
N LYS A 114 2.61 -17.08 35.41
CA LYS A 114 1.63 -17.86 36.19
C LYS A 114 2.33 -18.47 37.42
N PRO A 115 1.87 -18.21 38.66
CA PRO A 115 2.35 -18.93 39.84
C PRO A 115 2.08 -20.43 39.71
N ASP A 116 3.06 -21.26 40.12
CA ASP A 116 3.02 -22.72 39.94
C ASP A 116 1.76 -23.35 40.56
N GLU A 117 1.31 -22.84 41.70
CA GLU A 117 0.17 -23.35 42.46
C GLU A 117 -1.21 -22.94 41.90
N MET A 118 -1.26 -22.07 40.88
CA MET A 118 -2.51 -21.57 40.32
C MET A 118 -3.06 -22.46 39.19
N ALA A 119 -4.33 -22.85 39.23
CA ALA A 119 -4.92 -23.59 38.12
C ALA A 119 -4.96 -22.71 36.85
N CYS A 120 -4.77 -23.32 35.67
CA CYS A 120 -4.74 -22.60 34.39
C CYS A 120 -6.03 -21.79 34.12
N ARG A 121 -7.18 -22.30 34.59
CA ARG A 121 -8.49 -21.61 34.47
C ARG A 121 -8.53 -20.31 35.28
N ASP A 122 -7.97 -20.30 36.48
CA ASP A 122 -7.97 -19.14 37.37
C ASP A 122 -6.96 -18.09 36.90
N ASN A 123 -5.82 -18.53 36.36
CA ASN A 123 -4.89 -17.64 35.67
C ASN A 123 -5.54 -16.99 34.43
N ALA A 124 -6.25 -17.77 33.60
CA ALA A 124 -6.94 -17.22 32.43
C ALA A 124 -8.02 -16.19 32.81
N LYS A 125 -8.78 -16.44 33.89
CA LYS A 125 -9.77 -15.49 34.40
C LYS A 125 -9.11 -14.20 34.90
N ARG A 126 -8.04 -14.30 35.71
CA ARG A 126 -7.25 -13.15 36.18
C ARG A 126 -6.71 -12.32 35.02
N MET A 127 -6.16 -12.98 33.99
CA MET A 127 -5.62 -12.32 32.80
C MET A 127 -6.70 -11.60 31.99
N LEU A 128 -7.88 -12.20 31.81
CA LEU A 128 -8.99 -11.57 31.11
C LEU A 128 -9.54 -10.37 31.89
N ASP A 129 -9.61 -10.47 33.22
CA ASP A 129 -10.04 -9.37 34.09
C ASP A 129 -9.02 -8.21 34.04
N GLU A 130 -7.71 -8.48 34.04
CA GLU A 130 -6.64 -7.46 33.88
C GLU A 130 -6.65 -6.79 32.49
N LEU A 131 -6.89 -7.57 31.42
CA LEU A 131 -7.00 -7.05 30.05
C LEU A 131 -8.23 -6.16 29.83
N VAL A 132 -9.35 -6.45 30.51
CA VAL A 132 -10.59 -5.65 30.45
C VAL A 132 -10.54 -4.44 31.38
N ALA A 133 -9.83 -4.54 32.52
CA ALA A 133 -9.67 -3.44 33.48
C ALA A 133 -8.60 -2.42 33.06
N ALA A 134 -7.68 -2.79 32.16
CA ALA A 134 -6.72 -1.85 31.58
C ALA A 134 -7.47 -0.77 30.79
N PRO A 135 -7.31 0.54 31.13
CA PRO A 135 -7.92 1.59 30.31
C PRO A 135 -7.39 1.48 28.88
N PRO A 136 -8.20 1.78 27.85
CA PRO A 136 -7.70 1.83 26.48
C PRO A 136 -6.60 2.88 26.47
N SER A 137 -5.33 2.45 26.42
CA SER A 137 -4.23 3.40 26.43
C SER A 137 -4.40 4.30 25.22
N ALA A 138 -4.40 5.61 25.47
CA ALA A 138 -4.65 6.65 24.49
C ALA A 138 -3.59 6.60 23.38
N SER A 139 -3.81 5.80 22.35
CA SER A 139 -3.03 5.80 21.12
C SER A 139 -3.75 5.03 20.00
N SER A 140 -5.01 5.36 19.78
CA SER A 140 -5.55 5.25 18.42
C SER A 140 -5.48 6.66 17.83
N PRO A 141 -4.59 6.97 16.87
CA PRO A 141 -4.78 8.19 16.10
C PRO A 141 -6.13 8.01 15.39
N ALA A 142 -7.01 9.00 15.56
CA ALA A 142 -8.26 9.04 14.82
C ALA A 142 -7.97 8.82 13.32
N PRO A 143 -8.83 8.09 12.57
CA PRO A 143 -8.65 8.00 11.13
C PRO A 143 -8.57 9.42 10.56
N SER A 144 -7.53 9.68 9.75
CA SER A 144 -7.40 10.95 9.04
C SER A 144 -8.73 11.26 8.34
N PRO A 145 -9.28 12.49 8.49
CA PRO A 145 -10.52 12.84 7.84
C PRO A 145 -10.35 12.69 6.33
N LEU A 146 -11.30 11.98 5.71
CA LEU A 146 -11.45 11.93 4.26
C LEU A 146 -11.47 13.37 3.73
N PRO A 147 -10.77 13.67 2.63
CA PRO A 147 -10.85 14.99 2.01
C PRO A 147 -12.31 15.29 1.65
N PRO A 148 -12.75 16.55 1.76
CA PRO A 148 -14.14 16.92 1.49
C PRO A 148 -14.49 16.54 0.05
N GLU A 149 -15.56 15.76 -0.12
CA GLU A 149 -16.23 15.63 -1.41
C GLU A 149 -16.58 17.04 -1.87
N HIS A 150 -16.01 17.43 -3.00
CA HIS A 150 -16.30 18.71 -3.63
C HIS A 150 -17.80 18.80 -3.87
N ALA A 151 -18.43 19.68 -3.11
CA ALA A 151 -19.81 20.07 -3.29
C ALA A 151 -19.99 20.56 -4.73
N ASP A 152 -20.93 19.91 -5.39
CA ASP A 152 -21.51 20.27 -6.67
C ASP A 152 -22.11 21.68 -6.56
N THR A 153 -21.39 22.71 -7.02
CA THR A 153 -22.00 24.00 -7.35
C THR A 153 -22.63 23.90 -8.72
N ALA A 154 -23.90 23.48 -8.74
CA ALA A 154 -24.80 23.68 -9.87
C ALA A 154 -25.64 24.95 -9.61
N SER A 155 -25.39 25.96 -10.45
CA SER A 155 -26.24 27.10 -10.86
C SER A 155 -26.77 28.07 -9.80
#